data_AF-A0A654ZYK6-F1
#
_entry.id   AF-A0A654ZYK6-F1
#
_cell.length_a   1.000
_cell.length_b   1.000
_cell.length_c   1.000
_cell.angle_alpha   90.00
_cell.angle_beta   90.00
_cell.angle_gamma   90.00
#
_symmetry.space_group_name_H-M   'P 1'
#
loop_
_entity.id
_entity.type
_entity.pdbx_description
1 polymer ?
#
loop_
_entity_poly.entity_id
_entity_poly.type
_entity_poly.pdbx_seq_one_letter_code
_entity_poly.pdbx_strand_id
1 'polypeptide(L)'
;MAIASGAVSAFLGANFMLLPRWLLGSGDEGASAIVFLVAIPVSIALLWSLRFGPRVLGPDDTERAIHGSAVYAVVTGWLHGARTVVQLPTVAAGLSGLAAHRMVVGINSLLILLLVRHVTARAVGGLGTALLFFAATGLGAFLANVLTPTAIRRWGRYATANGALAAAATIQVAAAGLLVPVMVVCGFLLGVAGQVVKLCADSAMQMDVDDALRGHVFAVQDALFWVSYILSITVAAALIPEHGHAPVFVLFGSAIYLAGLVVHTIVGRRGQPVIGR
;
A
#
# COMPACT_ATOMS: atom_id res chain seq x y z
N MET A 1 13.65 12.58 -5.00
CA MET A 1 12.59 13.62 -4.99
C MET A 1 11.28 13.18 -5.63
N ALA A 2 11.29 12.32 -6.67
CA ALA A 2 10.08 11.86 -7.37
C ALA A 2 9.01 11.17 -6.48
N ILE A 3 9.41 10.37 -5.49
CA ILE A 3 8.46 9.65 -4.61
C ILE A 3 7.70 10.62 -3.69
N ALA A 4 8.41 11.61 -3.14
CA ALA A 4 7.81 12.64 -2.29
C ALA A 4 6.87 13.55 -3.10
N SER A 5 7.26 13.96 -4.31
CA SER A 5 6.38 14.75 -5.19
C SER A 5 5.15 13.96 -5.62
N GLY A 6 5.28 12.67 -5.94
CA GLY A 6 4.14 11.81 -6.27
C GLY A 6 3.16 11.66 -5.11
N ALA A 7 3.66 11.42 -3.90
CA ALA A 7 2.82 11.34 -2.70
C ALA A 7 2.11 12.65 -2.36
N VAL A 8 2.81 13.79 -2.50
CA VAL A 8 2.21 15.13 -2.31
C VAL A 8 1.15 15.39 -3.37
N SER A 9 1.42 15.11 -4.65
CA SER A 9 0.44 15.27 -5.72
C SER A 9 -0.79 14.39 -5.54
N ALA A 10 -0.62 13.13 -5.13
CA ALA A 10 -1.73 12.22 -4.85
C ALA A 10 -2.57 12.69 -3.66
N PHE A 11 -1.92 13.15 -2.58
CA PHE A 11 -2.62 13.70 -1.42
C PHE A 11 -3.38 14.98 -1.79
N LEU A 12 -2.75 15.92 -2.51
CA LEU A 12 -3.40 17.14 -2.98
C LEU A 12 -4.56 16.82 -3.93
N GLY A 13 -4.39 15.87 -4.86
CA GLY A 13 -5.46 15.45 -5.77
C GLY A 13 -6.66 14.85 -5.04
N ALA A 14 -6.43 13.97 -4.05
CA ALA A 14 -7.49 13.37 -3.25
C ALA A 14 -8.28 14.42 -2.45
N ASN A 15 -7.59 15.41 -1.87
CA ASN A 15 -8.26 16.52 -1.17
C ASN A 15 -8.92 17.50 -2.14
N PHE A 16 -8.33 17.71 -3.32
CA PHE A 16 -8.89 18.59 -4.34
C PHE A 16 -10.25 18.10 -4.79
N MET A 17 -10.52 16.79 -4.86
CA MET A 17 -11.85 16.25 -5.19
C MET A 17 -12.96 16.69 -4.22
N LEU A 18 -12.63 17.10 -2.99
CA LEU A 18 -13.62 17.58 -2.01
C LEU A 18 -14.18 18.96 -2.38
N LEU A 19 -13.37 19.83 -3.00
CA LEU A 19 -13.77 21.17 -3.42
C LEU A 19 -14.89 21.16 -4.49
N PRO A 20 -14.73 20.48 -5.64
CA PRO A 20 -15.80 20.37 -6.62
C PRO A 20 -16.99 19.56 -6.09
N ARG A 21 -16.81 18.62 -5.16
CA ARG A 21 -17.94 17.92 -4.51
C ARG A 21 -18.77 18.83 -3.62
N TRP A 22 -18.14 19.83 -2.99
CA TRP A 22 -18.86 20.86 -2.25
C TRP A 22 -19.61 21.82 -3.18
N LEU A 23 -19.05 22.15 -4.35
CA LEU A 23 -19.64 23.07 -5.33
C LEU A 23 -20.75 22.43 -6.20
N LEU A 24 -20.55 21.20 -6.66
CA LEU A 24 -21.38 20.51 -7.66
C LEU A 24 -22.40 19.54 -7.02
N GLY A 25 -22.36 19.38 -5.69
CA GLY A 25 -23.25 18.50 -4.95
C GLY A 25 -22.79 17.04 -4.89
N SER A 26 -23.41 16.27 -3.98
CA SER A 26 -23.03 14.89 -3.67
C SER A 26 -23.77 13.82 -4.48
N GLY A 27 -24.62 14.22 -5.43
CA GLY A 27 -25.37 13.31 -6.31
C GLY A 27 -24.55 12.78 -7.49
N ASP A 28 -25.16 11.93 -8.30
CA ASP A 28 -24.49 11.24 -9.43
C ASP A 28 -23.97 12.22 -10.50
N GLU A 29 -24.66 13.34 -10.72
CA GLU A 29 -24.21 14.40 -11.63
C GLU A 29 -22.93 15.08 -11.12
N GLY A 30 -22.85 15.40 -9.82
CA GLY A 30 -21.65 15.96 -9.21
C GLY A 30 -20.48 14.97 -9.26
N ALA A 31 -20.74 13.68 -9.02
CA ALA A 31 -19.73 12.64 -9.12
C ALA A 31 -19.20 12.48 -10.56
N SER A 32 -20.07 12.47 -11.57
CA SER A 32 -19.67 12.34 -12.98
C SER A 32 -18.87 13.56 -13.46
N ALA A 33 -19.24 14.77 -13.05
CA ALA A 33 -18.49 15.99 -13.35
C ALA A 33 -17.08 15.98 -12.73
N ILE A 34 -16.94 15.51 -11.49
CA ILE A 34 -15.63 15.38 -10.82
C ILE A 34 -14.75 14.36 -11.57
N VAL A 35 -15.32 13.22 -11.98
CA VAL A 35 -14.59 12.21 -12.75
C VAL A 35 -14.18 12.78 -14.11
N PHE A 36 -15.06 13.51 -14.79
CA PHE A 36 -14.75 14.15 -16.07
C PHE A 36 -13.61 15.19 -15.95
N LEU A 37 -13.52 15.90 -14.83
CA LEU A 37 -12.44 16.86 -14.56
C LEU A 37 -11.04 16.22 -14.61
N VAL A 38 -10.92 14.92 -14.34
CA VAL A 38 -9.67 14.16 -14.44
C VAL A 38 -9.14 14.10 -15.89
N ALA A 39 -10.01 14.26 -16.90
CA ALA A 39 -9.60 14.31 -18.29
C ALA A 39 -8.63 15.47 -18.58
N ILE A 40 -8.70 16.58 -17.83
CA ILE A 40 -7.83 17.75 -18.01
C ILE A 40 -6.36 17.41 -17.70
N PRO A 41 -5.97 17.01 -16.47
CA PRO A 41 -4.58 16.69 -16.16
C PRO A 41 -4.07 15.49 -16.98
N VAL A 42 -4.91 14.50 -17.29
CA VAL A 42 -4.54 13.37 -18.15
C VAL A 42 -4.23 13.82 -19.57
N SER A 43 -5.03 14.73 -20.14
CA SER A 43 -4.77 15.28 -21.48
C SER A 43 -3.50 16.13 -21.50
N ILE A 44 -3.25 16.92 -20.46
CA ILE A 44 -1.99 17.66 -20.32
C ILE A 44 -0.80 16.70 -20.27
N ALA A 45 -0.89 15.64 -19.46
CA ALA A 45 0.15 14.61 -19.38
C ALA A 45 0.37 13.91 -20.73
N LEU A 46 -0.68 13.61 -21.49
CA LEU A 46 -0.60 13.06 -22.84
C LEU A 46 0.12 14.02 -23.79
N LEU A 47 -0.29 15.29 -23.82
CA LEU A 47 0.34 16.32 -24.65
C LEU A 47 1.83 16.50 -24.33
N TRP A 48 2.20 16.39 -23.05
CA TRP A 48 3.59 16.42 -22.61
C TRP A 48 4.34 15.15 -23.00
N SER A 49 3.70 13.98 -22.91
CA SER A 49 4.27 12.71 -23.35
C SER A 49 4.62 12.73 -24.85
N LEU A 50 3.84 13.42 -25.67
CA LEU A 50 4.11 13.55 -27.11
C LEU A 50 5.37 14.37 -27.43
N ARG A 51 5.93 15.11 -26.46
CA ARG A 51 7.19 15.85 -26.64
C ARG A 51 8.43 14.96 -26.52
N PHE A 52 8.30 13.76 -25.96
CA PHE A 52 9.41 12.83 -25.86
C PHE A 52 9.58 12.09 -27.18
N GLY A 53 10.81 12.07 -27.70
CA GLY A 53 11.14 11.28 -28.88
C GLY A 53 10.91 9.78 -28.63
N PRO A 54 10.68 8.99 -29.69
CA PRO A 54 10.60 7.54 -29.57
C PRO A 54 11.87 6.99 -28.89
N ARG A 55 11.70 6.04 -27.96
CA ARG A 55 12.79 5.34 -27.25
C ARG A 55 13.62 6.16 -26.26
N VAL A 56 13.19 7.36 -25.88
CA VAL A 56 13.94 8.21 -24.91
C VAL A 56 13.61 7.86 -23.45
N LEU A 57 12.51 7.15 -23.19
CA LEU A 57 11.98 6.89 -21.84
C LEU A 57 12.09 5.43 -21.39
N GLY A 58 12.60 4.54 -22.24
CA GLY A 58 12.77 3.11 -21.94
C GLY A 58 14.27 2.75 -21.82
N PRO A 59 14.62 1.62 -21.20
CA PRO A 59 16.01 1.18 -21.09
C PRO A 59 16.65 1.02 -22.47
N ASP A 60 17.87 1.53 -22.64
CA ASP A 60 18.59 1.56 -23.94
C ASP A 60 18.75 0.16 -24.58
N ASP A 61 18.76 -0.91 -23.76
CA ASP A 61 18.98 -2.30 -24.20
C ASP A 61 17.71 -3.10 -24.58
N THR A 62 16.54 -2.46 -24.65
CA THR A 62 15.27 -3.21 -24.84
C THR A 62 15.11 -3.79 -26.26
N GLU A 63 15.85 -3.32 -27.27
CA GLU A 63 15.73 -3.80 -28.66
C GLU A 63 16.07 -5.29 -28.85
N ARG A 64 16.81 -5.91 -27.94
CA ARG A 64 17.18 -7.34 -28.06
C ARG A 64 16.31 -8.31 -27.26
N ALA A 65 15.46 -7.84 -26.35
CA ALA A 65 14.88 -8.69 -25.30
C ALA A 65 13.47 -9.26 -25.59
N ILE A 66 12.67 -8.67 -26.48
CA ILE A 66 11.25 -9.04 -26.61
C ILE A 66 10.89 -9.42 -28.07
N HIS A 67 11.11 -10.68 -28.42
CA HIS A 67 10.68 -11.27 -29.69
C HIS A 67 9.36 -12.07 -29.58
N GLY A 68 8.43 -11.64 -28.71
CA GLY A 68 7.18 -12.37 -28.43
C GLY A 68 5.92 -11.50 -28.38
N SER A 69 4.76 -12.15 -28.34
CA SER A 69 3.46 -11.51 -28.07
C SER A 69 3.54 -10.66 -26.79
N ALA A 70 2.80 -9.54 -26.75
CA ALA A 70 2.69 -8.70 -25.56
C ALA A 70 2.31 -9.52 -24.31
N VAL A 71 1.47 -10.54 -24.45
CA VAL A 71 1.09 -11.45 -23.37
C VAL A 71 2.28 -12.25 -22.87
N TYR A 72 3.09 -12.80 -23.80
CA TYR A 72 4.30 -13.53 -23.44
C TYR A 72 5.32 -12.62 -22.73
N ALA A 73 5.47 -11.39 -23.20
CA ALA A 73 6.35 -10.40 -22.56
C ALA A 73 5.89 -10.06 -21.13
N VAL A 74 4.58 -9.88 -20.92
CA VAL A 74 4.02 -9.62 -19.58
C VAL A 74 4.22 -10.83 -18.66
N VAL A 75 3.87 -12.04 -19.11
CA VAL A 75 4.00 -13.26 -18.30
C VAL A 75 5.45 -13.54 -17.94
N THR A 76 6.35 -13.48 -18.93
CA THR A 76 7.78 -13.72 -18.69
C THR A 76 8.40 -12.60 -17.86
N GLY A 77 8.02 -11.34 -18.06
CA GLY A 77 8.45 -10.22 -17.23
C GLY A 77 8.03 -10.38 -15.77
N TRP A 78 6.79 -10.83 -15.54
CA TRP A 78 6.31 -11.18 -14.19
C TRP A 78 7.07 -12.34 -13.56
N LEU A 79 7.30 -13.41 -14.33
CA LEU A 79 8.04 -14.58 -13.86
C LEU A 79 9.48 -14.21 -13.48
N HIS A 80 10.14 -13.37 -14.31
CA HIS A 80 11.46 -12.84 -14.01
C HIS A 80 11.43 -11.95 -12.76
N GLY A 81 10.48 -11.02 -12.66
CA GLY A 81 10.32 -10.19 -11.47
C GLY A 81 10.15 -11.02 -10.20
N ALA A 82 9.30 -12.04 -10.24
CA ALA A 82 9.04 -12.91 -9.09
C ALA A 82 10.29 -13.72 -8.72
N ARG A 83 11.02 -14.23 -9.72
CA ARG A 83 12.28 -14.95 -9.49
C ARG A 83 13.33 -14.03 -8.87
N THR A 84 13.46 -12.80 -9.35
CA THR A 84 14.38 -11.78 -8.80
C THR A 84 14.03 -11.44 -7.36
N VAL A 85 12.74 -11.29 -7.03
CA VAL A 85 12.28 -11.09 -5.65
C VAL A 85 12.77 -12.22 -4.74
N VAL A 86 12.58 -13.48 -5.15
CA VAL A 86 12.99 -14.65 -4.34
C VAL A 86 14.51 -14.76 -4.21
N GLN A 87 15.26 -14.34 -5.22
CA GLN A 87 16.72 -14.35 -5.22
C GLN A 87 17.34 -13.26 -4.33
N LEU A 88 16.62 -12.16 -4.07
CA LEU A 88 17.08 -11.03 -3.28
C LEU A 88 16.38 -11.02 -1.91
N PRO A 89 17.02 -11.53 -0.84
CA PRO A 89 16.36 -11.74 0.45
C PRO A 89 15.83 -10.45 1.08
N THR A 90 16.48 -9.31 0.84
CA THR A 90 16.05 -8.00 1.32
C THR A 90 14.75 -7.54 0.68
N VAL A 91 14.57 -7.80 -0.63
CA VAL A 91 13.35 -7.51 -1.38
C VAL A 91 12.24 -8.47 -0.97
N ALA A 92 12.51 -9.78 -0.94
CA ALA A 92 11.54 -10.77 -0.46
C ALA A 92 11.06 -10.48 0.97
N ALA A 93 11.98 -10.11 1.86
CA ALA A 93 11.64 -9.71 3.23
C ALA A 93 10.70 -8.50 3.22
N GLY A 94 11.07 -7.41 2.54
CA GLY A 94 10.24 -6.20 2.45
C GLY A 94 8.84 -6.49 1.90
N LEU A 95 8.76 -7.27 0.82
CA LEU A 95 7.49 -7.65 0.19
C LEU A 95 6.63 -8.56 1.07
N SER A 96 7.23 -9.44 1.88
CA SER A 96 6.48 -10.25 2.85
C SER A 96 5.82 -9.40 3.93
N GLY A 97 6.52 -8.38 4.44
CA GLY A 97 5.96 -7.41 5.39
C GLY A 97 4.86 -6.56 4.77
N LEU A 98 5.06 -6.13 3.52
CA LEU A 98 4.04 -5.38 2.76
C LEU A 98 2.78 -6.22 2.54
N ALA A 99 2.91 -7.47 2.14
CA ALA A 99 1.78 -8.38 1.96
C ALA A 99 1.01 -8.61 3.26
N ALA A 100 1.71 -8.87 4.37
CA ALA A 100 1.11 -9.01 5.69
C ALA A 100 0.29 -7.76 6.06
N HIS A 101 0.87 -6.57 5.88
CA HIS A 101 0.16 -5.32 6.13
C HIS A 101 -1.09 -5.17 5.25
N ARG A 102 -1.00 -5.48 3.95
CA ARG A 102 -2.13 -5.38 3.01
C ARG A 102 -3.27 -6.35 3.34
N MET A 103 -2.95 -7.55 3.81
CA MET A 103 -3.95 -8.48 4.31
C MET A 103 -4.71 -7.90 5.50
N VAL A 104 -4.00 -7.35 6.49
CA VAL A 104 -4.64 -6.77 7.69
C VAL A 104 -5.47 -5.53 7.35
N VAL A 105 -5.01 -4.69 6.42
CA VAL A 105 -5.81 -3.57 5.90
C VAL A 105 -7.09 -4.09 5.25
N GLY A 106 -7.05 -5.17 4.47
CA GLY A 106 -8.25 -5.81 3.91
C GLY A 106 -9.28 -6.23 4.97
N ILE A 107 -8.81 -6.88 6.05
CA ILE A 107 -9.66 -7.29 7.18
C ILE A 107 -10.29 -6.06 7.86
N ASN A 108 -9.47 -5.08 8.21
CA ASN A 108 -9.91 -3.87 8.91
C ASN A 108 -10.88 -3.03 8.07
N SER A 109 -10.66 -2.93 6.75
CA SER A 109 -11.55 -2.27 5.80
C SER A 109 -12.95 -2.88 5.83
N LEU A 110 -13.06 -4.21 5.83
CA LEU A 110 -14.36 -4.85 5.88
C LEU A 110 -15.01 -4.69 7.26
N LEU A 111 -14.26 -4.88 8.33
CA LEU A 111 -14.77 -4.71 9.70
C LEU A 111 -15.35 -3.31 9.90
N ILE A 112 -14.66 -2.26 9.49
CA ILE A 112 -15.17 -0.89 9.66
C ILE A 112 -16.45 -0.69 8.83
N LEU A 113 -16.51 -1.20 7.60
CA LEU A 113 -17.71 -1.11 6.76
C LEU A 113 -18.90 -1.86 7.38
N LEU A 114 -18.69 -3.05 7.93
CA LEU A 114 -19.73 -3.85 8.57
C LEU A 114 -20.21 -3.25 9.88
N LEU A 115 -19.29 -2.77 10.72
CA LEU A 115 -19.61 -2.08 11.98
C LEU A 115 -20.39 -0.81 11.72
N VAL A 116 -19.94 0.01 10.77
CA VAL A 116 -20.62 1.23 10.36
C VAL A 116 -22.02 0.93 9.81
N ARG A 117 -22.16 -0.09 8.97
CA ARG A 117 -23.46 -0.50 8.42
C ARG A 117 -24.44 -0.89 9.53
N HIS A 118 -23.99 -1.63 10.53
CA HIS A 118 -24.86 -2.16 11.59
C HIS A 118 -25.11 -1.19 12.74
N VAL A 119 -24.09 -0.46 13.18
CA VAL A 119 -24.21 0.52 14.28
C VAL A 119 -24.96 1.77 13.81
N THR A 120 -24.84 2.13 12.53
CA THR A 120 -25.32 3.41 12.01
C THR A 120 -26.51 3.29 11.05
N ALA A 121 -27.16 2.12 10.95
CA ALA A 121 -28.45 1.96 10.25
C ALA A 121 -29.57 2.89 10.79
N ARG A 122 -29.34 3.59 11.91
CA ARG A 122 -30.27 4.59 12.49
C ARG A 122 -29.85 6.06 12.30
N ALA A 123 -28.71 6.37 11.66
CA ALA A 123 -28.31 7.76 11.43
C ALA A 123 -27.55 7.92 10.09
N VAL A 124 -27.70 9.07 9.44
CA VAL A 124 -27.09 9.42 8.15
C VAL A 124 -25.53 9.53 8.22
N GLY A 125 -24.90 9.19 9.36
CA GLY A 125 -23.47 9.36 9.65
C GLY A 125 -22.57 8.13 9.43
N GLY A 126 -23.11 7.01 8.94
CA GLY A 126 -22.35 5.77 8.82
C GLY A 126 -21.20 5.90 7.81
N LEU A 127 -21.55 6.23 6.57
CA LEU A 127 -20.56 6.41 5.49
C LEU A 127 -19.46 7.42 5.86
N GLY A 128 -19.82 8.47 6.59
CA GLY A 128 -18.87 9.47 7.10
C GLY A 128 -17.84 8.89 8.06
N THR A 129 -18.22 7.92 8.89
CA THR A 129 -17.30 7.28 9.85
C THR A 129 -16.31 6.34 9.16
N ALA A 130 -16.77 5.58 8.16
CA ALA A 130 -15.86 4.79 7.32
C ALA A 130 -14.90 5.71 6.55
N LEU A 131 -15.40 6.82 6.00
CA LEU A 131 -14.57 7.82 5.33
C LEU A 131 -13.52 8.42 6.27
N LEU A 132 -13.89 8.73 7.52
CA LEU A 132 -12.96 9.21 8.55
C LEU A 132 -11.86 8.18 8.85
N PHE A 133 -12.20 6.90 8.96
CA PHE A 133 -11.21 5.84 9.16
C PHE A 133 -10.20 5.76 8.01
N PHE A 134 -10.69 5.77 6.76
CA PHE A 134 -9.82 5.73 5.58
C PHE A 134 -9.00 7.01 5.43
N ALA A 135 -9.58 8.18 5.71
CA ALA A 135 -8.89 9.46 5.70
C ALA A 135 -7.79 9.51 6.75
N ALA A 136 -8.06 9.05 7.97
CA ALA A 136 -7.07 8.96 9.05
C ALA A 136 -5.92 8.01 8.67
N THR A 137 -6.24 6.84 8.11
CA THR A 137 -5.23 5.89 7.59
C THR A 137 -4.38 6.53 6.50
N GLY A 138 -5.01 7.24 5.55
CA GLY A 138 -4.32 7.98 4.49
C GLY A 138 -3.42 9.10 5.02
N LEU A 139 -3.88 9.83 6.04
CA LEU A 139 -3.08 10.87 6.69
C LEU A 139 -1.86 10.31 7.43
N GLY A 140 -2.03 9.16 8.09
CA GLY A 140 -0.90 8.45 8.69
C GLY A 140 0.13 8.01 7.65
N ALA A 141 -0.33 7.45 6.53
CA ALA A 141 0.54 7.11 5.41
C ALA A 141 1.24 8.35 4.83
N PHE A 142 0.55 9.49 4.73
CA PHE A 142 1.17 10.74 4.31
C PHE A 142 2.28 11.18 5.26
N LEU A 143 2.01 11.17 6.58
CA LEU A 143 2.99 11.51 7.61
C LEU A 143 4.24 10.62 7.54
N ALA A 144 4.07 9.33 7.27
CA ALA A 144 5.18 8.40 7.11
C ALA A 144 6.14 8.79 5.97
N ASN A 145 5.69 9.44 4.89
CA ASN A 145 6.60 9.89 3.83
C ASN A 145 7.64 10.91 4.34
N VAL A 146 7.28 11.67 5.38
CA VAL A 146 8.18 12.64 6.03
C VAL A 146 9.06 11.97 7.09
N LEU A 147 8.49 11.04 7.86
CA LEU A 147 9.18 10.39 8.98
C LEU A 147 10.13 9.26 8.55
N THR A 148 9.82 8.58 7.44
CA THR A 148 10.58 7.38 7.03
C THR A 148 12.04 7.67 6.69
N PRO A 149 12.39 8.74 5.94
CA PRO A 149 13.80 9.03 5.63
C PRO A 149 14.66 9.27 6.88
N THR A 150 14.11 9.91 7.91
CA THR A 150 14.83 10.16 9.17
C THR A 150 14.98 8.88 9.99
N ALA A 151 13.94 8.04 10.05
CA ALA A 151 13.98 6.74 10.70
C ALA A 151 14.99 5.79 10.02
N ILE A 152 14.96 5.68 8.69
CA ILE A 152 15.91 4.88 7.92
C ILE A 152 17.35 5.38 8.13
N ARG A 153 17.59 6.69 8.17
CA ARG A 153 18.94 7.24 8.42
C ARG A 153 19.44 6.92 9.83
N ARG A 154 18.54 6.85 10.82
CA ARG A 154 18.91 6.60 12.23
C ARG A 154 19.09 5.13 12.57
N TRP A 155 18.23 4.26 12.05
CA TRP A 155 18.18 2.84 12.44
C TRP A 155 18.46 1.86 11.28
N GLY A 156 18.52 2.35 10.04
CA GLY A 156 18.65 1.53 8.84
C GLY A 156 17.30 0.98 8.35
N ARG A 157 17.24 0.61 7.07
CA ARG A 157 16.02 0.10 6.40
C ARG A 157 15.40 -1.10 7.10
N TYR A 158 16.25 -2.05 7.51
CA TYR A 158 15.83 -3.33 8.05
C TYR A 158 15.22 -3.19 9.46
N ALA A 159 15.90 -2.45 10.37
CA ALA A 159 15.37 -2.22 11.71
C ALA A 159 14.13 -1.34 11.68
N THR A 160 14.06 -0.36 10.77
CA THR A 160 12.89 0.51 10.59
C THR A 160 11.66 -0.30 10.16
N ALA A 161 11.80 -1.21 9.19
CA ALA A 161 10.70 -2.08 8.76
C ALA A 161 10.26 -3.06 9.85
N ASN A 162 11.20 -3.68 10.58
CA ASN A 162 10.88 -4.56 11.71
C ASN A 162 10.14 -3.81 12.83
N GLY A 163 10.61 -2.61 13.18
CA GLY A 163 9.97 -1.75 14.18
C GLY A 163 8.55 -1.38 13.77
N ALA A 164 8.33 -1.07 12.49
CA ALA A 164 7.00 -0.77 11.96
C ALA A 164 6.06 -1.99 12.02
N LEU A 165 6.52 -3.19 11.64
CA LEU A 165 5.73 -4.43 11.73
C LEU A 165 5.40 -4.80 13.18
N ALA A 166 6.37 -4.66 14.10
CA ALA A 166 6.15 -4.88 15.52
C ALA A 166 5.14 -3.89 16.11
N ALA A 167 5.30 -2.60 15.79
CA ALA A 167 4.34 -1.56 16.18
C ALA A 167 2.95 -1.88 15.62
N ALA A 168 2.85 -2.25 14.34
CA ALA A 168 1.58 -2.62 13.72
C ALA A 168 0.89 -3.79 14.41
N ALA A 169 1.64 -4.84 14.81
CA ALA A 169 1.10 -5.95 15.59
C ALA A 169 0.49 -5.48 16.92
N THR A 170 1.19 -4.60 17.65
CA THR A 170 0.72 -4.06 18.93
C THR A 170 -0.47 -3.12 18.79
N ILE A 171 -0.47 -2.24 17.79
CA ILE A 171 -1.56 -1.31 17.49
C ILE A 171 -2.83 -2.11 17.15
N GLN A 172 -2.67 -3.17 16.37
CA GLN A 172 -3.78 -4.03 15.98
C GLN A 172 -4.42 -4.74 17.19
N VAL A 173 -3.67 -5.11 18.23
CA VAL A 173 -4.25 -5.67 19.47
C VAL A 173 -5.17 -4.66 20.14
N ALA A 174 -4.79 -3.37 20.19
CA ALA A 174 -5.62 -2.33 20.78
C ALA A 174 -6.95 -2.13 20.01
N ALA A 175 -6.95 -2.38 18.69
CA ALA A 175 -8.17 -2.32 17.88
C ALA A 175 -9.16 -3.45 18.16
N ALA A 176 -8.77 -4.51 18.89
CA ALA A 176 -9.63 -5.68 19.14
C ALA A 176 -10.83 -5.37 20.03
N GLY A 177 -10.82 -4.23 20.75
CA GLY A 177 -11.98 -3.73 21.47
C GLY A 177 -13.13 -3.26 20.56
N LEU A 178 -12.91 -3.17 19.24
CA LEU A 178 -13.90 -2.77 18.22
C LEU A 178 -14.62 -1.44 18.50
N LEU A 179 -14.00 -0.58 19.31
CA LEU A 179 -14.46 0.78 19.55
C LEU A 179 -14.08 1.64 18.35
N VAL A 180 -15.07 2.17 17.65
CA VAL A 180 -14.87 2.93 16.40
C VAL A 180 -13.83 4.05 16.54
N PRO A 181 -13.83 4.91 17.59
CA PRO A 181 -12.80 5.93 17.76
C PRO A 181 -11.38 5.33 17.90
N VAL A 182 -11.25 4.22 18.63
CA VAL A 182 -9.97 3.51 18.79
C VAL A 182 -9.53 2.92 17.46
N MET A 183 -10.46 2.35 16.68
CA MET A 183 -10.15 1.85 15.34
C MET A 183 -9.67 2.96 14.40
N VAL A 184 -10.24 4.17 14.46
CA VAL A 184 -9.77 5.32 13.66
C VAL A 184 -8.33 5.71 14.02
N VAL A 185 -8.01 5.78 15.32
CA VAL A 185 -6.64 6.05 15.80
C VAL A 185 -5.69 4.93 15.38
N CYS A 186 -6.12 3.67 15.53
CA CYS A 186 -5.34 2.52 15.06
C CYS A 186 -5.14 2.58 13.55
N GLY A 187 -6.16 2.92 12.76
CA GLY A 187 -6.08 3.10 11.31
C GLY A 187 -5.04 4.15 10.92
N PHE A 188 -5.02 5.30 11.60
CA PHE A 188 -3.97 6.31 11.43
C PHE A 188 -2.57 5.73 11.68
N LEU A 189 -2.35 5.10 12.83
CA LEU A 189 -1.04 4.56 13.21
C LEU A 189 -0.61 3.39 12.31
N LEU A 190 -1.55 2.54 11.88
CA LEU A 190 -1.32 1.48 10.90
C LEU A 190 -1.02 2.04 9.51
N GLY A 191 -1.63 3.17 9.13
CA GLY A 191 -1.28 3.91 7.92
C GLY A 191 0.17 4.37 7.94
N VAL A 192 0.64 4.90 9.09
CA VAL A 192 2.05 5.26 9.29
C VAL A 192 2.94 4.02 9.12
N ALA A 193 2.68 2.97 9.91
CA ALA A 193 3.49 1.75 9.90
C ALA A 193 3.53 1.07 8.53
N GLY A 194 2.38 0.98 7.86
CA GLY A 194 2.24 0.41 6.53
C GLY A 194 3.04 1.12 5.47
N GLN A 195 2.98 2.46 5.47
CA GLN A 195 3.76 3.24 4.53
C GLN A 195 5.26 3.17 4.83
N VAL A 196 5.66 3.11 6.11
CA VAL A 196 7.07 2.88 6.48
C VAL A 196 7.57 1.54 5.92
N VAL A 197 6.81 0.46 6.09
CA VAL A 197 7.14 -0.87 5.53
C VAL A 197 7.25 -0.81 4.01
N LYS A 198 6.27 -0.18 3.35
CA LYS A 198 6.27 0.01 1.89
C LYS A 198 7.52 0.76 1.42
N LEU A 199 7.83 1.91 2.01
CA LEU A 199 8.98 2.73 1.61
C LEU A 199 10.31 2.00 1.86
N CYS A 200 10.40 1.17 2.90
CA CYS A 200 11.57 0.31 3.12
C CYS A 200 11.70 -0.76 2.02
N ALA A 201 10.59 -1.36 1.58
CA ALA A 201 10.57 -2.31 0.46
C ALA A 201 10.93 -1.62 -0.86
N ASP A 202 10.34 -0.45 -1.16
CA ASP A 202 10.66 0.37 -2.33
C ASP A 202 12.15 0.73 -2.37
N SER A 203 12.72 1.07 -1.21
CA SER A 203 14.14 1.37 -1.07
C SER A 203 15.01 0.13 -1.30
N ALA A 204 14.60 -1.05 -0.84
CA ALA A 204 15.30 -2.30 -1.09
C ALA A 204 15.28 -2.66 -2.59
N MET A 205 14.13 -2.52 -3.26
CA MET A 205 14.02 -2.74 -4.71
C MET A 205 14.88 -1.76 -5.50
N GLN A 206 14.96 -0.50 -5.08
CA GLN A 206 15.80 0.49 -5.76
C GLN A 206 17.30 0.27 -5.52
N MET A 207 17.70 -0.20 -4.33
CA MET A 207 19.13 -0.38 -4.01
C MET A 207 19.69 -1.73 -4.44
N ASP A 208 18.89 -2.80 -4.33
CA ASP A 208 19.40 -4.17 -4.43
C ASP A 208 19.04 -4.84 -5.77
N VAL A 209 18.16 -4.25 -6.58
CA VAL A 209 17.77 -4.77 -7.90
C VAL A 209 18.44 -3.97 -9.01
N ASP A 210 19.03 -4.69 -9.98
CA ASP A 210 19.57 -4.12 -11.21
C ASP A 210 18.53 -3.28 -11.95
N ASP A 211 18.95 -2.14 -12.49
CA ASP A 211 18.04 -1.14 -13.05
C ASP A 211 17.12 -1.70 -14.15
N ALA A 212 17.66 -2.59 -14.99
CA ALA A 212 16.93 -3.28 -16.05
C ALA A 212 15.77 -4.17 -15.54
N LEU A 213 15.82 -4.62 -14.28
CA LEU A 213 14.82 -5.52 -13.69
C LEU A 213 13.90 -4.80 -12.69
N ARG A 214 14.18 -3.54 -12.33
CA ARG A 214 13.38 -2.78 -11.35
C ARG A 214 11.91 -2.71 -11.75
N GLY A 215 11.62 -2.41 -13.02
CA GLY A 215 10.24 -2.34 -13.52
C GLY A 215 9.44 -3.64 -13.33
N HIS A 216 10.06 -4.78 -13.59
CA HIS A 216 9.45 -6.10 -13.38
C HIS A 216 9.17 -6.37 -11.90
N VAL A 217 10.11 -6.02 -11.02
CA VAL A 217 9.96 -6.22 -9.57
C VAL A 217 8.89 -5.28 -8.99
N PHE A 218 8.80 -4.04 -9.45
CA PHE A 218 7.71 -3.13 -9.08
C PHE A 218 6.33 -3.62 -9.54
N ALA A 219 6.23 -4.24 -10.71
CA ALA A 219 4.98 -4.86 -11.17
C ALA A 219 4.55 -6.01 -10.25
N VAL A 220 5.50 -6.84 -9.80
CA VAL A 220 5.24 -7.91 -8.83
C VAL A 220 4.82 -7.35 -7.47
N GLN A 221 5.45 -6.26 -7.00
CA GLN A 221 5.02 -5.58 -5.78
C GLN A 221 3.57 -5.10 -5.88
N ASP A 222 3.21 -4.42 -6.96
CA ASP A 222 1.86 -3.85 -7.14
C ASP A 222 0.79 -4.95 -7.17
N ALA A 223 1.08 -6.04 -7.86
CA ALA A 223 0.19 -7.19 -7.87
C ALA A 223 0.09 -7.88 -6.51
N LEU A 224 1.22 -8.09 -5.83
CA LEU A 224 1.24 -8.66 -4.48
C LEU A 224 0.39 -7.82 -3.52
N PHE A 225 0.50 -6.49 -3.63
CA PHE A 225 -0.30 -5.55 -2.85
C PHE A 225 -1.79 -5.77 -3.06
N TRP A 226 -2.26 -5.80 -4.31
CA TRP A 226 -3.69 -5.91 -4.60
C TRP A 226 -4.22 -7.31 -4.34
N VAL A 227 -3.50 -8.35 -4.75
CA VAL A 227 -3.89 -9.75 -4.54
C VAL A 227 -3.99 -10.07 -3.06
N SER A 228 -3.03 -9.66 -2.24
CA SER A 228 -3.07 -9.90 -0.79
C SER A 228 -4.23 -9.17 -0.11
N TYR A 229 -4.51 -7.93 -0.51
CA TYR A 229 -5.67 -7.18 -0.04
C TYR A 229 -6.99 -7.84 -0.44
N ILE A 230 -7.16 -8.18 -1.72
CA ILE A 230 -8.38 -8.77 -2.29
C ILE A 230 -8.63 -10.15 -1.66
N LEU A 231 -7.62 -11.02 -1.60
CA LEU A 231 -7.77 -12.34 -1.01
C LEU A 231 -8.20 -12.23 0.46
N SER A 232 -7.56 -11.33 1.21
CA SER A 232 -7.85 -11.14 2.63
C SER A 232 -9.27 -10.60 2.85
N ILE A 233 -9.69 -9.58 2.10
CA ILE A 233 -11.04 -9.01 2.24
C ILE A 233 -12.12 -10.02 1.78
N THR A 234 -11.85 -10.83 0.77
CA THR A 234 -12.76 -11.91 0.33
C THR A 234 -12.91 -12.99 1.40
N VAL A 235 -11.81 -13.46 1.99
CA VAL A 235 -11.85 -14.44 3.08
C VAL A 235 -12.55 -13.85 4.31
N ALA A 236 -12.25 -12.59 4.64
CA ALA A 236 -12.93 -11.87 5.70
C ALA A 236 -14.45 -11.77 5.44
N ALA A 237 -14.87 -11.50 4.20
CA ALA A 237 -16.28 -11.44 3.82
C ALA A 237 -17.01 -12.78 3.95
N ALA A 238 -16.30 -13.89 3.71
CA ALA A 238 -16.88 -15.22 3.85
C ALA A 238 -17.02 -15.67 5.32
N LEU A 239 -16.17 -15.16 6.22
CA LEU A 239 -16.06 -15.68 7.59
C LEU A 239 -16.53 -14.71 8.69
N ILE A 240 -16.52 -13.39 8.43
CA ILE A 240 -16.95 -12.39 9.43
C ILE A 240 -18.48 -12.38 9.50
N PRO A 241 -19.07 -12.52 10.70
CA PRO A 241 -20.51 -12.42 10.87
C PRO A 241 -21.08 -11.11 10.34
N GLU A 242 -22.33 -11.13 9.87
CA GLU A 242 -22.93 -9.95 9.21
C GLU A 242 -22.89 -8.68 10.06
N HIS A 243 -23.03 -8.82 11.38
CA HIS A 243 -23.00 -7.75 12.37
C HIS A 243 -21.61 -7.15 12.63
N GLY A 244 -20.55 -7.68 12.00
CA GLY A 244 -19.20 -7.12 12.02
C GLY A 244 -18.45 -7.21 13.34
N HIS A 245 -19.08 -7.71 14.41
CA HIS A 245 -18.47 -7.79 15.73
C HIS A 245 -17.57 -9.04 15.85
N ALA A 246 -16.39 -8.98 15.26
CA ALA A 246 -15.46 -10.10 15.16
C ALA A 246 -14.06 -9.75 15.68
N PRO A 247 -13.88 -9.59 17.01
CA PRO A 247 -12.60 -9.18 17.61
C PRO A 247 -11.48 -10.19 17.34
N VAL A 248 -11.84 -11.46 17.15
CA VAL A 248 -10.93 -12.55 16.75
C VAL A 248 -10.23 -12.24 15.42
N PHE A 249 -10.90 -11.62 14.45
CA PHE A 249 -10.29 -11.26 13.17
C PHE A 249 -9.27 -10.13 13.32
N VAL A 250 -9.50 -9.22 14.26
CA VAL A 250 -8.52 -8.17 14.58
C VAL A 250 -7.27 -8.78 15.19
N LEU A 251 -7.42 -9.69 16.15
CA LEU A 251 -6.31 -10.43 16.77
C LEU A 251 -5.58 -11.32 15.75
N PHE A 252 -6.31 -11.93 14.83
CA PHE A 252 -5.71 -12.64 13.70
C PHE A 252 -4.87 -11.70 12.83
N GLY A 253 -5.31 -10.46 12.64
CA GLY A 253 -4.49 -9.41 12.02
C GLY A 253 -3.17 -9.16 12.76
N SER A 254 -3.18 -9.14 14.10
CA SER A 254 -1.93 -9.05 14.88
C SER A 254 -1.02 -10.26 14.64
N ALA A 255 -1.59 -11.46 14.55
CA ALA A 255 -0.83 -12.67 14.22
C ALA A 255 -0.23 -12.61 12.81
N ILE A 256 -0.95 -12.06 11.82
CA ILE A 256 -0.43 -11.82 10.47
C ILE A 256 0.76 -10.85 10.51
N TYR A 257 0.69 -9.76 11.27
CA TYR A 257 1.82 -8.85 11.43
C TYR A 257 3.04 -9.52 12.07
N LEU A 258 2.83 -10.35 13.10
CA LEU A 258 3.91 -11.11 13.73
C LEU A 258 4.51 -12.13 12.77
N ALA A 259 3.70 -12.83 11.99
CA ALA A 259 4.17 -13.73 10.95
C ALA A 259 5.00 -12.98 9.89
N GLY A 260 4.51 -11.82 9.41
CA GLY A 260 5.25 -10.94 8.51
C GLY A 260 6.57 -10.46 9.09
N LEU A 261 6.61 -10.10 10.38
CA LEU A 261 7.84 -9.74 11.10
C LEU A 261 8.81 -10.91 11.19
N VAL A 262 8.34 -12.12 11.52
CA VAL A 262 9.17 -13.32 11.59
C VAL A 262 9.77 -13.65 10.21
N VAL A 263 8.96 -13.62 9.15
CA VAL A 263 9.46 -13.84 7.79
C VAL A 263 10.45 -12.76 7.39
N HIS A 264 10.11 -11.48 7.59
CA HIS A 264 11.00 -10.37 7.27
C HIS A 264 12.34 -10.49 8.02
N THR A 265 12.31 -10.93 9.29
CA THR A 265 13.53 -11.08 10.08
C THR A 265 14.39 -12.27 9.66
N ILE A 266 13.78 -13.42 9.38
CA ILE A 266 14.50 -14.64 8.97
C ILE A 266 15.08 -14.47 7.57
N VAL A 267 14.29 -13.96 6.63
CA VAL A 267 14.69 -13.81 5.22
C VAL A 267 15.66 -12.64 5.08
N GLY A 268 15.36 -11.49 5.70
CA GLY A 268 16.19 -10.28 5.57
C GLY A 268 17.57 -10.42 6.21
N ARG A 269 17.73 -11.27 7.24
CA ARG A 269 19.05 -11.60 7.81
C ARG A 269 20.01 -12.24 6.82
N ARG A 270 19.50 -13.00 5.84
CA ARG A 270 20.32 -13.68 4.83
C ARG A 270 20.94 -12.71 3.81
N GLY A 271 20.38 -11.51 3.69
CA GLY A 271 20.80 -10.50 2.72
C GLY A 271 21.60 -9.34 3.32
N GLN A 272 21.97 -9.38 4.60
CA GLN A 272 22.86 -8.36 5.16
C GLN A 272 24.33 -8.72 4.87
N PRO A 273 25.14 -7.80 4.33
CA PRO A 273 26.58 -7.99 4.33
C PRO A 273 27.03 -8.16 5.78
N VAL A 274 27.87 -9.18 6.04
CA VAL A 274 28.52 -9.36 7.34
C VAL A 274 29.40 -8.13 7.55
N ILE A 275 28.88 -7.14 8.28
CA ILE A 275 29.72 -6.08 8.82
C ILE A 275 30.51 -6.76 9.92
N GLY A 276 31.73 -7.18 9.55
CA GLY A 276 32.74 -7.64 10.50
C GLY A 276 32.86 -6.61 11.62
N ARG A 277 32.76 -7.10 12.85
CA ARG A 277 33.20 -6.36 14.02
C ARG A 277 34.71 -6.24 14.00
#